data_AF-A0A963XZR5-F1
#
_entry.id   AF-A0A963XZR5-F1
#
_cell.length_a   1.000
_cell.length_b   1.000
_cell.length_c   1.000
_cell.angle_alpha   90.00
_cell.angle_beta   90.00
_cell.angle_gamma   90.00
#
_symmetry.space_group_name_H-M   'P 1'
#
loop_
_entity.id
_entity.type
_entity.pdbx_description
1 polymer ?
#
loop_
_entity_poly.entity_id
_entity_poly.type
_entity_poly.pdbx_seq_one_letter_code
_entity_poly.pdbx_strand_id
1 'polypeptide(L)'
;MTEKRQDESLEAFFAAARQAAPEPSEALLARVMSDARLAWRPVVRAEGLWTRVLAAVGGWGALGGMATAALTGVWIGYAGIADLGAISDGFAGGETVELLPGTEDIAFLDGWGE
;
A
#
# COMPACT_ATOMS: atom_id res chain seq x y z
N MET A 1 -24.01 -9.35 -4.39
CA MET A 1 -24.67 -10.60 -3.92
C MET A 1 -24.82 -11.63 -5.05
N THR A 2 -25.08 -11.20 -6.28
CA THR A 2 -25.26 -12.08 -7.45
C THR A 2 -23.97 -12.75 -7.93
N GLU A 3 -22.82 -12.06 -7.86
CA GLU A 3 -21.50 -12.59 -8.26
C GLU A 3 -21.01 -13.71 -7.33
N LYS A 4 -21.05 -13.51 -6.00
CA LYS A 4 -20.67 -14.55 -5.03
C LYS A 4 -21.39 -15.88 -5.24
N ARG A 5 -22.68 -15.83 -5.55
CA ARG A 5 -23.49 -17.03 -5.83
C ARG A 5 -23.09 -17.72 -7.13
N GLN A 6 -22.64 -16.96 -8.14
CA GLN A 6 -22.10 -17.53 -9.37
C GLN A 6 -20.74 -18.21 -9.12
N ASP A 7 -19.85 -17.57 -8.36
CA ASP A 7 -18.55 -18.13 -7.99
C ASP A 7 -18.71 -19.44 -7.19
N GLU A 8 -19.60 -19.47 -6.20
CA GLU A 8 -19.92 -20.68 -5.43
C GLU A 8 -20.47 -21.80 -6.32
N SER A 9 -21.28 -21.46 -7.32
CA SER A 9 -21.81 -22.44 -8.27
C SER A 9 -20.71 -23.00 -9.18
N LEU A 10 -19.78 -22.16 -9.64
CA LEU A 10 -18.62 -22.58 -10.44
C LEU A 10 -17.66 -23.46 -9.65
N GLU A 11 -17.42 -23.13 -8.38
CA GLU A 11 -16.54 -23.93 -7.52
C GLU A 11 -17.07 -25.37 -7.36
N ALA A 12 -18.38 -25.56 -7.24
CA ALA A 12 -18.99 -26.89 -7.20
C ALA A 12 -18.71 -27.70 -8.49
N PHE A 13 -18.77 -27.07 -9.66
CA PHE A 13 -18.42 -27.73 -10.93
C PHE A 13 -16.94 -28.06 -11.03
N PHE A 14 -16.04 -27.18 -10.57
CA PHE A 14 -14.61 -27.44 -10.56
C PHE A 14 -14.22 -28.54 -9.56
N ALA A 15 -14.87 -28.59 -8.40
CA ALA A 15 -14.68 -29.64 -7.42
C ALA A 15 -15.08 -31.02 -7.98
N ALA A 16 -16.19 -31.09 -8.71
CA ALA A 16 -16.61 -32.31 -9.40
C ALA A 16 -15.62 -32.71 -10.50
N ALA A 17 -15.17 -31.75 -11.32
CA ALA A 17 -14.20 -32.00 -12.39
C ALA A 17 -12.84 -32.50 -11.87
N ARG A 18 -12.38 -32.03 -10.71
CA ARG A 18 -11.12 -32.47 -10.09
C ARG A 18 -11.18 -33.91 -9.58
N GLN A 19 -12.34 -34.36 -9.11
CA GLN A 19 -12.54 -35.73 -8.63
C GLN A 19 -12.59 -36.74 -9.79
N ALA A 20 -13.07 -36.31 -10.96
CA ALA A 20 -13.22 -37.14 -12.15
C ALA A 20 -12.26 -36.70 -13.27
N ALA A 21 -11.01 -36.38 -12.93
CA ALA A 21 -10.01 -35.96 -13.91
C ALA A 21 -9.63 -37.17 -14.79
N PRO A 22 -9.97 -37.18 -16.10
CA PRO A 22 -9.56 -38.25 -16.99
C PRO A 22 -8.05 -38.17 -17.23
N GLU A 23 -7.37 -39.31 -17.23
CA GLU A 23 -5.95 -39.37 -17.54
C GLU A 23 -5.74 -39.07 -19.03
N PRO A 24 -4.98 -38.01 -19.39
CA PRO A 24 -4.72 -37.69 -20.78
C PRO A 24 -3.86 -38.78 -21.43
N SER A 25 -4.12 -39.08 -22.70
CA SER A 25 -3.34 -40.08 -23.42
C SER A 25 -1.89 -39.62 -23.64
N GLU A 26 -0.95 -40.56 -23.63
CA GLU A 26 0.47 -40.28 -23.86
C GLU A 26 0.70 -39.58 -25.22
N ALA A 27 -0.03 -39.99 -26.26
CA ALA A 27 0.02 -39.37 -27.58
C ALA A 27 -0.43 -37.90 -27.56
N LEU A 28 -1.47 -37.57 -26.77
CA LEU A 28 -1.91 -36.19 -26.58
C LEU A 28 -0.83 -35.38 -25.87
N LEU A 29 -0.25 -35.90 -24.78
CA LEU A 29 0.82 -35.21 -24.05
C LEU A 29 2.04 -34.98 -24.94
N ALA A 30 2.47 -35.97 -25.72
CA ALA A 30 3.56 -35.83 -26.67
C ALA A 30 3.28 -34.73 -27.71
N ARG A 31 2.03 -34.65 -28.20
CA ARG A 31 1.62 -33.61 -29.16
C ARG A 31 1.62 -32.22 -28.52
N VAL A 32 1.07 -32.07 -27.31
CA VAL A 32 1.10 -30.82 -26.55
C VAL A 32 2.53 -30.35 -26.32
N MET A 33 3.44 -31.25 -25.94
CA MET A 33 4.85 -30.90 -25.74
C MET A 33 5.55 -30.48 -27.05
N SER A 34 5.21 -31.12 -28.17
CA SER A 34 5.72 -30.69 -29.48
C SER A 34 5.18 -29.33 -29.89
N ASP A 35 3.90 -29.06 -29.64
CA ASP A 35 3.26 -27.80 -30.00
C ASP A 35 3.75 -26.66 -29.12
N ALA A 36 3.90 -26.88 -27.81
CA ALA A 36 4.45 -25.91 -26.87
C ALA A 36 5.86 -25.46 -27.27
N ARG A 37 6.69 -26.38 -27.78
CA ARG A 37 8.03 -26.03 -28.29
C ARG A 37 7.98 -25.14 -29.54
N LEU A 38 6.98 -25.33 -30.40
CA LEU A 38 6.80 -24.52 -31.60
C LEU A 38 6.12 -23.16 -31.29
N ALA A 39 5.22 -23.16 -30.30
CA ALA A 39 4.46 -22.01 -29.85
C ALA A 39 5.22 -21.11 -28.86
N TRP A 40 6.37 -21.55 -28.32
CA TRP A 40 7.26 -20.72 -27.53
C TRP A 40 7.91 -19.64 -28.40
N ARG A 41 7.14 -18.60 -28.68
CA ARG A 41 7.62 -17.32 -29.19
C ARG A 41 7.21 -16.31 -28.14
N PRO A 42 8.15 -15.68 -27.41
CA PRO A 42 7.79 -14.54 -26.58
C PRO A 42 7.12 -13.53 -27.51
N VAL A 43 5.87 -13.18 -27.23
CA VAL A 43 5.19 -12.08 -27.91
C VAL A 43 5.89 -10.82 -27.44
N VAL A 44 6.92 -10.41 -28.16
CA VAL A 44 7.59 -9.13 -27.91
C VAL A 44 6.63 -8.05 -28.40
N ARG A 45 5.70 -7.65 -27.54
CA ARG A 45 4.88 -6.47 -27.76
C ARG A 45 5.84 -5.28 -27.77
N ALA A 46 5.75 -4.40 -28.76
CA ALA A 46 6.46 -3.13 -28.70
C ALA A 46 5.85 -2.33 -27.53
N GLU A 47 6.48 -2.43 -26.36
CA GLU A 47 6.03 -1.77 -25.15
C GLU A 47 6.37 -0.28 -25.21
N GLY A 48 5.36 0.55 -24.95
CA GLY A 48 5.58 1.99 -24.81
C GLY A 48 6.50 2.29 -23.63
N LEU A 49 7.14 3.47 -23.64
CA LEU A 49 8.04 3.94 -22.58
C LEU A 49 7.41 3.82 -21.18
N TRP A 50 6.12 4.13 -21.07
CA TRP A 50 5.34 4.00 -19.84
C TRP A 50 5.18 2.55 -19.36
N THR A 51 4.91 1.60 -20.27
CA THR A 51 4.80 0.19 -19.93
C THR A 51 6.13 -0.34 -19.40
N ARG A 52 7.24 0.13 -19.96
CA ARG A 52 8.60 -0.22 -19.53
C ARG A 52 8.95 0.32 -18.14
N VAL A 53 8.55 1.56 -17.84
CA VAL A 53 8.68 2.14 -16.49
C VAL A 53 7.84 1.35 -15.49
N LEU A 54 6.59 1.03 -15.85
CA LEU A 54 5.71 0.24 -14.98
C LEU A 54 6.22 -1.18 -14.78
N ALA A 55 6.76 -1.83 -15.81
CA ALA A 55 7.41 -3.12 -15.70
C ALA A 55 8.66 -3.06 -14.80
N ALA A 56 9.46 -2.00 -14.91
CA ALA A 56 10.64 -1.79 -14.06
C ALA A 56 10.27 -1.55 -12.58
N VAL A 57 9.12 -0.95 -12.30
CA VAL A 57 8.61 -0.70 -10.95
C VAL A 57 7.96 -1.95 -10.33
N GLY A 58 7.63 -2.98 -11.12
CA GLY A 58 7.02 -4.23 -10.65
C GLY A 58 5.59 -4.48 -11.16
N GLY A 59 5.17 -3.75 -12.20
CA GLY A 59 3.86 -3.87 -12.83
C GLY A 59 2.74 -3.21 -12.03
N TRP A 60 1.52 -3.65 -12.28
CA TRP A 60 0.31 -3.03 -11.71
C TRP A 60 0.20 -3.22 -10.19
N GLY A 61 0.79 -4.29 -9.64
CA GLY A 61 0.83 -4.52 -8.20
C GLY A 61 1.64 -3.45 -7.46
N ALA A 62 2.80 -3.08 -8.01
CA ALA A 62 3.65 -2.03 -7.44
C ALA A 62 2.99 -0.64 -7.49
N LEU A 63 2.24 -0.35 -8.56
CA LEU A 63 1.41 0.85 -8.64
C LEU A 63 0.36 0.92 -7.53
N GLY A 64 -0.29 -0.20 -7.21
CA GLY A 64 -1.25 -0.26 -6.10
C GLY A 64 -0.60 0.07 -4.76
N GLY A 65 0.59 -0.47 -4.51
CA GLY A 65 1.39 -0.13 -3.32
C GLY A 65 1.79 1.35 -3.27
N MET A 66 2.27 1.89 -4.39
CA MET A 66 2.65 3.30 -4.52
C MET A 66 1.44 4.24 -4.30
N ALA A 67 0.27 3.89 -4.85
CA ALA A 67 -0.97 4.64 -4.64
C ALA A 67 -1.40 4.62 -3.16
N THR A 68 -1.29 3.45 -2.51
CA THR A 68 -1.60 3.32 -1.08
C THR A 68 -0.63 4.14 -0.24
N ALA A 69 0.67 4.09 -0.53
CA ALA A 69 1.68 4.90 0.16
C ALA A 69 1.43 6.40 -0.02
N ALA A 70 1.03 6.85 -1.20
CA ALA A 70 0.65 8.24 -1.45
C ALA A 70 -0.58 8.66 -0.63
N LEU A 71 -1.62 7.82 -0.60
CA LEU A 71 -2.82 8.06 0.21
C LEU A 71 -2.49 8.09 1.71
N THR A 72 -1.65 7.17 2.18
CA THR A 72 -1.16 7.15 3.57
C THR A 72 -0.37 8.43 3.88
N GLY A 73 0.49 8.89 2.98
CA GLY A 73 1.21 10.16 3.15
C GLY A 73 0.28 11.36 3.25
N VAL A 74 -0.75 11.43 2.39
CA VAL A 74 -1.78 12.48 2.44
C VAL A 74 -2.59 12.40 3.74
N TRP A 75 -2.97 11.20 4.17
CA TRP A 75 -3.68 10.98 5.44
C TRP A 75 -2.86 11.46 6.64
N ILE A 76 -1.59 11.04 6.73
CA ILE A 76 -0.68 11.44 7.80
C ILE A 76 -0.44 12.95 7.76
N GLY A 77 -0.25 13.54 6.57
CA GLY A 77 -0.08 14.99 6.43
C GLY A 77 -1.30 15.77 6.90
N TYR A 78 -2.50 15.33 6.53
CA TYR A 78 -3.75 15.98 6.96
C TYR A 78 -4.00 15.83 8.46
N ALA A 79 -3.83 14.62 9.02
CA ALA A 79 -4.05 14.35 10.44
C ALA A 79 -2.95 14.94 11.34
N GLY A 80 -1.70 15.00 10.87
CA GLY A 80 -0.55 15.50 11.62
C GLY A 80 -0.51 17.02 11.77
N ILE A 81 -1.20 17.78 10.91
CA ILE A 81 -1.32 19.24 11.06
C ILE A 81 -2.21 19.62 12.26
N ALA A 82 -3.12 18.75 12.69
CA ALA A 82 -4.01 19.03 13.81
C ALA A 82 -3.28 19.13 15.17
N ASP A 83 -2.05 18.62 15.26
CA ASP A 83 -1.30 18.55 16.52
C ASP A 83 0.17 18.98 16.35
N LEU A 84 0.40 20.04 15.58
CA LEU A 84 1.73 20.67 15.49
C LEU A 84 2.24 21.11 16.87
N GLY A 85 1.32 21.43 17.80
CA GLY A 85 1.62 21.77 19.18
C GLY A 85 2.30 20.65 19.94
N ALA A 86 1.69 19.46 20.04
CA ALA A 86 2.30 18.34 20.78
C ALA A 86 3.58 17.81 20.12
N ILE A 87 3.67 17.85 18.78
CA ILE A 87 4.90 17.48 18.07
C ILE A 87 6.02 18.49 18.39
N SER A 88 5.71 19.79 18.42
CA SER A 88 6.70 20.83 18.76
C SER A 88 7.15 20.74 20.23
N ASP A 89 6.24 20.45 21.15
CA ASP A 89 6.52 20.31 22.58
C ASP A 89 7.39 19.07 22.89
N GLY A 90 7.14 17.97 22.17
CA GLY A 90 7.97 16.78 22.23
C GLY A 90 9.35 16.94 21.57
N PHE A 91 9.49 17.81 20.56
CA PHE A 91 10.76 18.02 19.84
C PHE A 91 11.64 19.12 20.48
N ALA A 92 11.03 20.14 21.08
CA ALA A 92 11.72 21.21 21.78
C ALA A 92 12.19 20.79 23.18
N GLY A 93 11.71 19.64 23.69
CA GLY A 93 11.93 19.20 25.06
C GLY A 93 11.28 20.21 26.01
N GLY A 94 9.97 20.07 26.23
CA GLY A 94 9.06 20.99 26.93
C GLY A 94 9.51 21.57 28.29
N GLU A 95 10.59 22.33 28.28
CA GLU A 95 10.93 23.34 29.26
C GLU A 95 10.59 24.68 28.62
N THR A 96 9.33 25.07 28.75
CA THR A 96 8.96 26.47 28.58
C THR A 96 9.62 27.24 29.70
N VAL A 97 10.79 27.82 29.43
CA VAL A 97 11.44 28.74 30.36
C VAL A 97 10.61 30.02 30.38
N GLU A 98 9.96 30.27 31.51
CA GLU A 98 9.25 31.52 31.76
C GLU A 98 10.28 32.66 31.80
N LEU A 99 10.34 33.45 30.71
CA LEU A 99 11.30 34.56 30.57
C LEU A 99 10.78 35.87 31.17
N LEU A 100 9.51 35.92 31.55
CA LEU A 100 8.88 37.09 32.16
C LEU A 100 8.41 36.70 33.57
N PRO A 101 9.00 37.24 34.65
CA PRO A 101 8.47 37.00 35.99
C PRO A 101 7.04 37.54 36.07
N GLY A 102 6.17 36.84 36.80
CA GLY A 102 4.77 37.21 36.92
C GLY A 102 4.62 38.62 37.53
N THR A 103 3.54 39.32 37.20
CA THR A 103 3.26 40.64 37.78
C THR A 103 3.13 40.61 39.31
N GLU A 104 2.83 39.46 39.88
CA GLU A 104 2.86 39.19 41.31
C GLU A 104 4.29 39.18 41.91
N ASP A 105 5.29 38.70 41.16
CA ASP A 105 6.68 38.67 41.62
C ASP A 105 7.29 40.07 41.59
N ILE A 106 6.99 40.87 40.55
CA ILE A 106 7.41 42.28 40.51
C ILE A 106 6.67 43.14 41.54
N ALA A 107 5.41 42.84 41.86
CA ALA A 107 4.69 43.51 42.95
C ALA A 107 5.23 43.12 44.34
N PHE A 108 5.65 41.86 44.51
CA PHE A 108 6.29 41.39 45.74
C PHE A 108 7.65 42.06 45.97
N LEU A 109 8.44 42.29 44.92
CA LEU A 109 9.74 42.98 45.01
C LEU A 109 9.59 44.49 45.29
N ASP A 110 8.51 45.12 44.84
CA ASP A 110 8.20 46.54 45.11
C ASP A 110 7.73 46.77 46.57
N GLY A 111 7.09 45.76 47.17
CA GLY A 111 6.58 45.81 48.55
C GLY A 111 7.64 45.70 49.66
N TRP A 112 8.90 45.40 49.34
CA TRP A 112 10.02 45.30 50.30
C TRP A 112 10.89 46.58 50.37
N GLY A 113 10.41 47.67 49.78
CA GLY A 113 11.13 48.95 49.66
C GLY A 113 10.81 50.04 50.69
N GLU A 114 10.09 49.75 51.78
CA GLU A 114 9.95 50.65 52.94
C GLU A 114 10.37 49.98 54.26
#